data_AF-A0A948GKB0-F1
#
_entry.id   AF-A0A948GKB0-F1
#
_cell.length_a   1.000
_cell.length_b   1.000
_cell.length_c   1.000
_cell.angle_alpha   90.00
_cell.angle_beta   90.00
_cell.angle_gamma   90.00
#
_symmetry.space_group_name_H-M   'P 1'
#
loop_
_entity.id
_entity.type
_entity.pdbx_description
1 polymer ?
#
loop_
_entity_poly.entity_id
_entity_poly.type
_entity_poly.pdbx_seq_one_letter_code
_entity_poly.pdbx_strand_id
1 'polypeptide(L)'
;MHGFFVASVLHRSLSQIGVDEKAAKLIARHLPNVLTYFKHRITNAVAEGLNSKIATVQKRACGFRNRDHFKIAIYFHCGGLDLYPSQVAHGKV
;
A
#
# COMPACT_ATOMS: atom_id res chain seq x y z
N MET A 1 24.41 19.40 -23.24
CA MET A 1 24.06 18.42 -24.30
C MET A 1 23.89 16.97 -23.82
N HIS A 2 24.00 16.65 -22.51
CA HIS A 2 23.82 15.27 -22.01
C HIS A 2 22.37 14.85 -21.72
N GLY A 3 21.45 15.79 -21.47
CA GLY A 3 20.08 15.46 -21.04
C GLY A 3 19.16 14.86 -22.12
N PHE A 4 19.39 15.19 -23.39
CA PHE A 4 18.55 14.71 -24.50
C PHE A 4 18.80 13.24 -24.85
N PHE A 5 20.06 12.78 -24.69
CA PHE A 5 20.46 11.42 -25.04
C PHE A 5 19.98 10.40 -24.01
N VAL A 6 20.04 10.73 -22.72
CA VAL A 6 19.53 9.84 -21.66
C VAL A 6 18.01 9.69 -21.79
N ALA A 7 17.28 10.77 -22.07
CA ALA A 7 15.83 10.72 -22.23
C ALA A 7 15.38 9.89 -23.45
N SER A 8 16.08 10.00 -24.58
CA SER A 8 15.73 9.24 -25.80
C SER A 8 16.08 7.75 -25.69
N VAL A 9 17.20 7.41 -25.07
CA VAL A 9 17.60 6.03 -24.80
C VAL A 9 16.63 5.37 -23.81
N LEU A 10 16.26 6.08 -22.74
CA LEU A 10 15.30 5.57 -21.75
C LEU A 10 13.90 5.35 -22.38
N HIS A 11 13.44 6.29 -23.20
CA HIS A 11 12.17 6.17 -23.93
C HIS A 11 12.17 4.94 -24.86
N ARG A 12 13.26 4.72 -25.60
CA ARG A 12 13.36 3.63 -26.58
C ARG A 12 13.49 2.24 -25.92
N SER A 13 14.25 2.14 -24.82
CA SER A 13 14.39 0.89 -24.07
C SER A 13 13.11 0.53 -23.31
N LEU A 14 12.35 1.51 -22.83
CA LEU A 14 11.13 1.26 -22.06
C LEU A 14 9.90 1.04 -22.95
N SER A 15 9.85 1.63 -24.16
CA SER A 15 8.80 1.32 -25.14
C SER A 15 8.90 -0.12 -25.68
N GLN A 16 10.11 -0.69 -25.76
CA GLN A 16 10.30 -2.10 -26.13
C GLN A 16 9.75 -3.09 -25.11
N ILE A 17 9.61 -2.66 -23.85
CA ILE A 17 9.10 -3.47 -22.74
C ILE A 17 7.60 -3.20 -22.51
N GLY A 18 6.99 -2.32 -23.32
CA GLY A 18 5.58 -1.91 -23.18
C GLY A 18 5.31 -1.06 -21.94
N VAL A 19 6.34 -0.44 -21.35
CA VAL A 19 6.19 0.41 -20.16
C VAL A 19 5.72 1.79 -20.60
N ASP A 20 4.59 2.25 -20.04
CA ASP A 20 4.07 3.60 -20.27
C ASP A 20 5.14 4.65 -19.90
N GLU A 21 5.32 5.66 -20.76
CA GLU A 21 6.31 6.71 -20.60
C GLU A 21 6.17 7.45 -19.24
N LYS A 22 4.94 7.51 -18.69
CA LYS A 22 4.70 8.07 -17.35
C LYS A 22 5.27 7.18 -16.25
N ALA A 23 5.09 5.87 -16.36
CA ALA A 23 5.64 4.90 -15.40
C ALA A 23 7.17 4.93 -15.43
N ALA A 24 7.77 4.99 -16.62
CA ALA A 24 9.20 5.19 -16.83
C ALA A 24 9.74 6.42 -16.07
N LYS A 25 9.09 7.58 -16.26
CA LYS A 25 9.46 8.84 -15.60
C LYS A 25 9.26 8.77 -14.09
N LEU A 26 8.22 8.09 -13.60
CA LEU A 26 7.98 7.90 -12.17
C LEU A 26 9.07 7.06 -11.50
N ILE A 27 9.45 5.94 -12.12
CA ILE A 27 10.53 5.07 -11.64
C ILE A 27 11.84 5.85 -11.62
N ALA A 28 12.19 6.55 -12.69
CA ALA A 28 13.42 7.35 -12.74
C ALA A 28 13.48 8.42 -11.64
N ARG A 29 12.35 9.07 -11.32
CA ARG A 29 12.24 10.07 -10.24
C ARG A 29 12.38 9.47 -8.84
N HIS A 30 11.88 8.26 -8.63
CA HIS A 30 11.87 7.60 -7.31
C HIS A 30 12.97 6.55 -7.14
N LEU A 31 13.81 6.36 -8.15
CA LEU A 31 14.91 5.40 -8.16
C LEU A 31 15.83 5.50 -6.93
N PRO A 32 16.19 6.71 -6.40
CA PRO A 32 16.98 6.80 -5.18
C PRO A 32 16.30 6.17 -3.95
N ASN A 33 14.97 6.33 -3.82
CA ASN A 33 14.19 5.74 -2.73
C ASN A 33 14.03 4.23 -2.93
N VAL A 34 13.86 3.76 -4.16
CA VAL A 34 13.85 2.32 -4.49
C VAL A 34 15.18 1.67 -4.11
N LEU A 35 16.31 2.33 -4.41
CA LEU A 35 17.64 1.82 -4.09
C LEU A 35 17.95 1.86 -2.59
N THR A 36 17.32 2.75 -1.83
CA THR A 36 17.45 2.84 -0.37
C THR A 36 16.98 1.54 0.33
N TYR A 37 16.08 0.77 -0.31
CA TYR A 37 15.67 -0.55 0.16
C TYR A 37 16.83 -1.53 0.35
N PHE A 38 17.85 -1.51 -0.53
CA PHE A 38 18.99 -2.42 -0.43
C PHE A 38 19.88 -2.13 0.78
N LYS A 39 19.86 -0.90 1.29
CA LYS A 39 20.66 -0.47 2.44
C LYS A 39 19.92 -0.64 3.77
N HIS A 40 18.64 -0.28 3.80
CA HIS A 40 17.87 -0.22 5.05
C HIS A 40 16.76 -1.28 5.18
N ARG A 41 16.49 -2.08 4.14
CA ARG A 41 15.41 -3.10 4.09
C ARG A 41 14.04 -2.56 4.53
N ILE A 42 13.81 -1.25 4.44
CA ILE A 42 12.54 -0.63 4.79
C ILE A 42 11.60 -0.86 3.60
N THR A 43 10.60 -1.71 3.81
CA THR A 43 9.62 -2.09 2.79
C THR A 43 8.31 -1.33 3.02
N ASN A 44 7.68 -0.83 1.95
CA ASN A 44 6.33 -0.28 2.02
C ASN A 44 5.24 -1.37 2.08
N ALA A 45 5.61 -2.65 2.09
CA ALA A 45 4.69 -3.78 1.96
C ALA A 45 3.63 -3.82 3.08
N VAL A 46 4.02 -3.44 4.31
CA VAL A 46 3.07 -3.38 5.44
C VAL A 46 2.01 -2.30 5.22
N ALA A 47 2.42 -1.12 4.74
CA ALA A 47 1.49 -0.02 4.45
C ALA A 47 0.59 -0.35 3.25
N GLU A 48 1.12 -0.99 2.21
CA GLU A 48 0.35 -1.48 1.06
C GLU A 48 -0.66 -2.56 1.46
N GLY A 49 -0.26 -3.46 2.37
CA GLY A 49 -1.14 -4.46 2.95
C GLY A 49 -2.30 -3.84 3.74
N LEU A 50 -2.02 -2.81 4.55
CA LEU A 50 -3.05 -2.05 5.26
C LEU A 50 -3.99 -1.31 4.29
N ASN A 51 -3.45 -0.62 3.29
CA ASN A 51 -4.27 0.04 2.27
C ASN A 51 -5.20 -0.95 1.54
N SER A 52 -4.70 -2.15 1.23
CA SER A 52 -5.49 -3.21 0.60
C SER A 52 -6.60 -3.75 1.51
N LYS A 53 -6.33 -3.89 2.82
CA LYS A 53 -7.34 -4.26 3.81
C LYS A 53 -8.43 -3.19 3.96
N ILE A 54 -8.05 -1.91 4.02
CA ILE A 54 -9.00 -0.79 4.11
C ILE A 54 -9.90 -0.74 2.87
N ALA A 55 -9.32 -0.91 1.68
CA ALA A 55 -10.09 -0.97 0.43
C ALA A 55 -11.08 -2.15 0.43
N THR A 56 -10.67 -3.30 0.97
CA THR A 56 -11.56 -4.47 1.15
C THR A 56 -12.72 -4.16 2.08
N VAL A 57 -12.46 -3.51 3.23
CA VAL A 57 -13.51 -3.07 4.17
C VAL A 57 -14.49 -2.12 3.49
N GLN A 58 -13.97 -1.16 2.71
CA GLN A 58 -14.80 -0.21 1.96
C GLN A 58 -15.70 -0.91 0.93
N LYS A 59 -15.16 -1.87 0.18
CA LYS A 59 -15.91 -2.67 -0.81
C LYS A 59 -16.98 -3.52 -0.15
N ARG A 60 -16.67 -4.20 0.95
CA ARG A 60 -17.62 -5.03 1.71
C ARG A 60 -18.79 -4.24 2.28
N ALA A 61 -18.54 -2.99 2.66
CA ALA A 61 -19.58 -2.10 3.18
C ALA A 61 -20.46 -1.48 2.09
N CYS A 62 -20.17 -1.71 0.80
CA CYS A 62 -20.86 -1.07 -0.34
C CYS A 62 -20.90 0.47 -0.27
N GLY A 63 -19.92 1.07 0.42
CA GLY A 63 -19.81 2.51 0.64
C GLY A 63 -20.30 2.96 2.01
N PHE A 64 -19.55 3.87 2.62
CA PHE A 64 -19.92 4.52 3.89
C PHE A 64 -20.47 5.92 3.60
N ARG A 65 -21.70 6.20 4.05
CA ARG A 65 -22.29 7.55 3.97
C ARG A 65 -21.62 8.55 4.91
N ASN A 66 -21.11 8.08 6.04
CA ASN A 66 -20.42 8.90 7.04
C ASN A 66 -18.95 8.48 7.15
N ARG A 67 -18.04 9.47 7.12
CA ARG A 67 -16.60 9.26 7.31
C ARG A 67 -16.25 8.73 8.70
N ASP A 68 -17.02 9.09 9.73
CA ASP A 68 -16.75 8.61 11.08
C ASP A 68 -17.08 7.12 11.23
N HIS A 69 -18.15 6.65 10.58
CA HIS A 69 -18.46 5.22 10.52
C HIS A 69 -17.39 4.44 9.76
N PHE A 70 -16.81 5.04 8.71
CA PHE A 70 -15.69 4.43 8.00
C PHE A 70 -14.45 4.28 8.91
N LYS A 71 -14.10 5.32 9.68
CA LYS A 71 -12.99 5.25 10.64
C LYS A 71 -13.22 4.17 11.69
N ILE A 72 -14.43 4.10 12.27
CA ILE A 72 -14.78 3.09 13.27
C ILE A 72 -14.64 1.69 12.67
N ALA A 73 -15.12 1.45 11.45
CA ALA A 73 -14.95 0.17 10.77
C ALA A 73 -13.48 -0.18 10.53
N ILE A 74 -12.64 0.79 10.16
CA ILE A 74 -11.19 0.57 10.03
C ILE A 74 -10.58 0.17 11.37
N TYR A 75 -10.89 0.89 12.45
CA TYR A 75 -10.39 0.54 13.79
C TYR A 75 -10.88 -0.84 14.25
N PHE A 76 -12.13 -1.19 13.94
CA PHE A 76 -12.67 -2.50 14.25
C PHE A 76 -11.93 -3.64 13.53
N HIS A 77 -11.61 -3.46 12.25
CA HIS A 77 -10.96 -4.49 11.44
C HIS A 77 -9.42 -4.51 11.50
N CYS A 78 -8.79 -3.36 11.72
CA CYS A 78 -7.32 -3.20 11.67
C CYS A 78 -6.71 -2.80 13.03
N GLY A 79 -7.53 -2.47 14.03
CA GLY A 79 -7.06 -1.96 15.33
C GLY A 79 -6.64 -3.03 16.35
N GLY A 80 -6.72 -4.32 16.01
CA GLY A 80 -6.25 -5.41 16.87
C GLY A 80 -7.04 -5.54 18.18
N LEU A 81 -8.36 -5.30 18.14
CA LEU A 81 -9.23 -5.44 19.29
C LEU A 81 -9.34 -6.91 19.71
N ASP A 82 -9.22 -7.18 21.00
CA ASP A 82 -9.56 -8.49 21.57
C ASP A 82 -11.08 -8.56 21.77
N LEU A 83 -11.76 -9.22 20.83
CA LEU A 83 -13.22 -9.34 20.80
C LEU A 83 -13.71 -10.69 21.34
N TYR A 84 -12.78 -11.60 21.68
CA TYR A 84 -13.17 -12.88 22.25
C TYR A 84 -13.49 -12.71 23.72
N PRO A 85 -14.60 -13.29 24.21
CA PRO A 85 -14.84 -13.32 25.64
C PRO A 85 -13.67 -14.07 26.27
N SER A 86 -12.99 -13.44 27.22
CA SER A 86 -12.10 -14.16 28.12
C SER A 86 -12.93 -15.29 28.72
N GLN A 87 -12.43 -16.52 28.64
CA GLN A 87 -13.11 -17.66 29.24
C GLN A 87 -13.16 -17.41 30.74
N VAL A 88 -14.21 -16.74 31.22
CA VAL A 88 -14.58 -16.77 32.62
C VAL A 88 -15.04 -18.20 32.82
N ALA A 89 -14.11 -19.06 33.22
CA ALA A 89 -14.41 -20.39 33.67
C ALA A 89 -15.41 -20.22 34.81
N HIS A 90 -16.69 -20.39 34.50
CA HIS A 90 -17.71 -20.60 35.49
C HIS A 90 -17.31 -21.90 36.18
N GLY A 91 -16.61 -21.77 37.30
CA GLY A 91 -16.26 -22.88 38.17
C GLY A 91 -17.54 -23.65 38.43
N LYS A 92 -17.57 -24.92 38.01
CA LYS A 92 -18.57 -25.86 38.48
C LYS A 92 -18.40 -25.95 40.00
N VAL A 93 -19.33 -25.31 40.71
CA VAL A 93 -19.61 -25.58 42.12
C VAL A 93 -20.42 -26.88 42.19
#